data_AF-A0A6S6UKM2-F1
#
_entry.id   AF-A0A6S6UKM2-F1
#
_cell.length_a   1.000
_cell.length_b   1.000
_cell.length_c   1.000
_cell.angle_alpha   90.00
_cell.angle_beta   90.00
_cell.angle_gamma   90.00
#
_symmetry.space_group_name_H-M   'P 1'
#
loop_
_entity.id
_entity.type
_entity.pdbx_description
1 polymer ?
#
loop_
_entity_poly.entity_id
_entity_poly.type
_entity_poly.pdbx_seq_one_letter_code
_entity_poly.pdbx_strand_id
1 'polypeptide(L)'
;MENLQQWLHSALSSSELEQAQGKYTRQGFSGEIGDVLPRNYIKHLYTIAGWFISQPVIAEKLLQKATSLAEKKEYTYLDKHHLYSEAIKIYYRHRTTEDFQIRAIKACVQQIRIAPHTIRELRRISDNSSLPTHTGYNQLALILEEDKRYDNAIALCKQAIKQGWPDDWQSRITHYQRQLSQQQLTT
;
A
#
# COMPACT_ATOMS: atom_id res chain seq x y z
N MET A 1 6.62 24.25 -11.56
CA MET A 1 6.36 22.97 -10.87
C MET A 1 7.11 23.01 -9.56
N GLU A 2 6.44 22.85 -8.43
CA GLU A 2 7.09 22.70 -7.12
C GLU A 2 8.02 21.48 -7.17
N ASN A 3 9.30 21.67 -6.88
CA ASN A 3 10.23 20.54 -6.75
C ASN A 3 10.05 19.86 -5.38
N LEU A 4 10.50 18.62 -5.22
CA LEU A 4 10.24 17.87 -3.99
C LEU A 4 10.85 18.54 -2.75
N GLN A 5 12.02 19.16 -2.89
CA GLN A 5 12.67 19.89 -1.80
C GLN A 5 11.80 21.04 -1.27
N GLN A 6 11.26 21.88 -2.16
CA GLN A 6 10.35 22.97 -1.79
C GLN A 6 9.12 22.44 -1.05
N TRP A 7 8.55 21.33 -1.52
CA TRP A 7 7.41 20.71 -0.86
C TRP A 7 7.76 20.20 0.55
N LEU A 8 8.92 19.56 0.72
CA LEU A 8 9.34 19.03 2.03
C LEU A 8 9.47 20.15 3.06
N HIS A 9 10.07 21.29 2.68
CA HIS A 9 10.20 22.46 3.55
C HIS A 9 8.86 23.13 3.89
N SER A 10 7.85 23.03 3.02
CA SER A 10 6.52 23.62 3.28
C SER A 10 5.61 22.69 4.08
N ALA A 11 5.76 21.36 3.90
CA ALA A 11 4.86 20.36 4.50
C ALA A 11 5.36 19.79 5.84
N LEU A 12 6.69 19.74 6.04
CA LEU A 12 7.30 19.27 7.28
C LEU A 12 7.73 20.46 8.13
N SER A 13 7.48 20.39 9.43
CA SER A 13 8.10 21.29 10.40
C SER A 13 9.62 21.09 10.41
N SER A 14 10.36 22.09 10.92
CA SER A 14 11.82 22.01 10.99
C SER A 14 12.31 20.76 11.71
N SER A 15 11.64 20.35 12.80
CA SER A 15 11.98 19.12 13.54
C SER A 15 11.68 17.86 12.73
N GLU A 16 10.54 17.78 12.05
CA GLU A 16 10.21 16.63 11.19
C GLU A 16 11.20 16.51 10.02
N LEU A 17 11.57 17.64 9.42
CA LEU A 17 12.54 17.67 8.32
C LEU A 17 13.94 17.25 8.79
N GLU A 18 14.39 17.73 9.95
CA GLU A 18 15.65 17.31 10.56
C GLU A 18 15.66 15.79 10.85
N GLN A 19 14.56 15.25 11.39
CA GLN A 19 14.41 13.82 11.62
C GLN A 19 14.45 13.01 10.31
N ALA A 20 13.75 13.49 9.28
CA ALA A 20 13.73 12.90 7.95
C ALA A 20 15.13 12.88 7.33
N GLN A 21 15.81 14.03 7.32
CA GLN A 21 17.17 14.18 6.81
C GLN A 21 18.16 13.33 7.59
N GLY A 22 18.12 13.34 8.93
CA GLY A 22 19.00 12.52 9.75
C GLY A 22 18.80 11.02 9.51
N LYS A 23 17.56 10.58 9.28
CA LYS A 23 17.29 9.18 8.93
C LYS A 23 17.76 8.83 7.52
N TYR A 24 17.58 9.75 6.56
CA TYR A 24 18.07 9.63 5.19
C TYR A 24 19.60 9.43 5.17
N THR A 25 20.35 10.26 5.89
CA THR A 25 21.80 10.13 6.02
C THR A 25 22.21 8.83 6.72
N ARG A 26 21.51 8.40 7.79
CA ARG A 26 21.80 7.12 8.47
C ARG A 26 21.57 5.89 7.59
N GLN A 27 20.72 5.99 6.57
CA GLN A 27 20.52 4.93 5.57
C GLN A 27 21.60 4.95 4.47
N GLY A 28 22.61 5.82 4.59
CA GLY A 28 23.76 5.90 3.69
C GLY A 28 23.57 6.81 2.48
N PHE A 29 22.48 7.57 2.42
CA PHE A 29 22.26 8.54 1.34
C PHE A 29 23.00 9.86 1.60
N SER A 30 23.58 10.42 0.55
CA SER A 30 24.18 11.76 0.56
C SER A 30 23.21 12.82 0.02
N GLY A 31 23.51 14.09 0.29
CA GLY A 31 22.71 15.23 -0.18
C GLY A 31 21.43 15.45 0.63
N GLU A 32 20.55 16.28 0.06
CA GLU A 32 19.28 16.63 0.66
C GLU A 32 18.21 15.57 0.36
N ILE A 33 17.33 15.31 1.32
CA ILE A 33 16.26 14.32 1.17
C ILE A 33 15.31 14.62 0.00
N GLY A 34 15.19 15.85 -0.49
CA GLY A 34 14.38 16.17 -1.67
C GLY A 34 15.15 16.18 -3.00
N ASP A 35 16.47 15.93 -2.99
CA ASP A 35 17.32 15.94 -4.17
C ASP A 35 17.16 14.65 -4.99
N VAL A 36 16.00 14.52 -5.63
CA VAL A 36 15.64 13.39 -6.49
C VAL A 36 14.99 13.87 -7.77
N LEU A 37 15.05 13.05 -8.82
CA LEU A 37 14.39 13.34 -10.09
C LEU A 37 12.87 13.15 -9.97
N PRO A 38 12.04 13.98 -10.65
CA PRO A 38 10.57 13.90 -10.59
C PRO A 38 9.97 12.51 -10.84
N ARG A 39 10.52 11.77 -11.81
CA ARG A 39 10.11 10.39 -12.14
C ARG A 39 10.23 9.41 -10.96
N ASN A 40 11.05 9.74 -9.95
CA ASN A 40 11.30 8.91 -8.78
C ASN A 40 10.57 9.41 -7.52
N TYR A 41 9.83 10.52 -7.58
CA TYR A 41 9.23 11.13 -6.37
C TYR A 41 8.36 10.15 -5.58
N ILE A 42 7.48 9.39 -6.23
CA ILE A 42 6.61 8.42 -5.53
C ILE A 42 7.44 7.35 -4.83
N LYS A 43 8.38 6.74 -5.57
CA LYS A 43 9.27 5.71 -5.03
C LYS A 43 10.05 6.20 -3.83
N HIS A 44 10.61 7.39 -3.97
CA HIS A 44 11.37 8.03 -2.91
C HIS A 44 10.51 8.28 -1.66
N LEU A 45 9.34 8.89 -1.85
CA LEU A 45 8.43 9.25 -0.77
C LEU A 45 7.90 8.02 -0.02
N TYR A 46 7.41 6.99 -0.71
CA TYR A 46 6.93 5.79 0.00
C TYR A 46 8.08 5.03 0.68
N THR A 47 9.29 5.06 0.11
CA THR A 47 10.46 4.42 0.72
C THR A 47 10.80 5.10 2.05
N ILE A 48 10.86 6.44 2.06
CA ILE A 48 11.09 7.21 3.28
C ILE A 48 9.93 7.01 4.26
N ALA A 49 8.69 7.01 3.81
CA ALA A 49 7.52 6.78 4.67
C ALA A 49 7.63 5.45 5.43
N GLY A 50 8.09 4.38 4.77
CA GLY A 50 8.34 3.07 5.39
C GLY A 50 9.35 3.13 6.53
N TRP A 51 10.36 4.01 6.42
CA TRP A 51 11.28 4.24 7.54
C TRP A 51 10.57 4.87 8.74
N PHE A 52 9.55 5.70 8.52
CA PHE A 52 8.77 6.36 9.56
C PHE A 52 7.54 5.56 9.99
N ILE A 53 7.51 4.24 9.77
CA ILE A 53 6.36 3.39 10.12
C ILE A 53 5.89 3.52 11.58
N SER A 54 6.78 3.81 12.54
CA SER A 54 6.42 4.04 13.95
C SER A 54 6.07 5.50 14.29
N GLN A 55 6.19 6.41 13.31
CA GLN A 55 5.92 7.85 13.44
C GLN A 55 4.85 8.25 12.41
N PRO A 56 3.56 7.96 12.70
CA PRO A 56 2.49 8.02 11.71
C PRO A 56 2.32 9.40 11.06
N VAL A 57 2.60 10.48 11.79
CA VAL A 57 2.47 11.85 11.27
C VAL A 57 3.41 12.11 10.07
N ILE A 58 4.70 11.79 10.20
CA ILE A 58 5.67 11.98 9.11
C ILE A 58 5.36 11.02 7.97
N ALA A 59 5.12 9.74 8.28
CA ALA A 59 4.82 8.73 7.28
C ALA A 59 3.57 9.08 6.47
N GLU A 60 2.51 9.57 7.14
CA GLU A 60 1.27 9.95 6.48
C GLU A 60 1.46 11.13 5.53
N LYS A 61 2.15 12.21 5.95
CA LYS A 61 2.42 13.36 5.07
C LYS A 61 3.12 12.94 3.78
N LEU A 62 4.12 12.05 3.91
CA LEU A 62 4.87 11.51 2.77
C LEU A 62 3.97 10.64 1.85
N LEU A 63 3.16 9.76 2.43
CA LEU A 63 2.21 8.91 1.68
C LEU A 63 1.12 9.73 0.98
N GLN A 64 0.59 10.77 1.62
CA GLN A 64 -0.42 11.65 1.04
C GLN A 64 0.15 12.38 -0.19
N LYS A 65 1.37 12.92 -0.10
CA LYS A 65 2.04 13.52 -1.26
C LYS A 65 2.28 12.50 -2.36
N ALA A 66 2.82 11.32 -2.04
CA ALA A 66 3.04 10.27 -3.01
C ALA A 66 1.73 9.85 -3.72
N THR A 67 0.63 9.75 -2.96
CA THR A 67 -0.70 9.45 -3.51
C THR A 67 -1.22 10.55 -4.44
N SER A 68 -1.04 11.82 -4.08
CA SER A 68 -1.42 12.94 -4.96
C SER A 68 -0.62 12.94 -6.29
N LEU A 69 0.64 12.50 -6.24
CA LEU A 69 1.48 12.39 -7.43
C LEU A 69 1.10 11.18 -8.30
N ALA A 70 0.55 10.12 -7.70
CA ALA A 70 0.19 8.87 -8.37
C ALA A 70 -0.90 9.03 -9.46
N GLU A 71 -1.63 10.13 -9.45
CA GLU A 71 -2.62 10.47 -10.48
C GLU A 71 -1.97 10.85 -11.82
N LYS A 72 -0.69 11.26 -11.79
CA LYS A 72 0.04 11.63 -13.00
C LYS A 72 0.31 10.41 -13.87
N LYS A 73 0.29 10.63 -15.20
CA LYS A 73 0.48 9.59 -16.22
C LYS A 73 1.92 9.07 -16.31
N GLU A 74 2.88 9.79 -15.76
CA GLU A 74 4.31 9.42 -15.81
C GLU A 74 4.66 8.22 -14.91
N TYR A 75 3.83 7.90 -13.92
CA TYR A 75 4.06 6.78 -13.01
C TYR A 75 3.36 5.50 -13.50
N THR A 76 4.10 4.39 -13.46
CA THR A 76 3.62 3.08 -13.92
C THR A 76 2.59 2.48 -12.98
N TYR A 77 1.86 1.44 -13.40
CA TYR A 77 0.98 0.72 -12.48
C TYR A 77 1.78 -0.02 -11.41
N LEU A 78 3.02 -0.42 -11.70
CA LEU A 78 3.94 -0.99 -10.72
C LEU A 78 4.36 0.01 -9.64
N ASP A 79 4.69 1.26 -10.00
CA ASP A 79 5.02 2.32 -9.02
C ASP A 79 3.86 2.55 -8.05
N LYS A 80 2.64 2.65 -8.60
CA LYS A 80 1.41 2.84 -7.81
C LYS A 80 1.12 1.62 -6.94
N HIS A 81 1.35 0.42 -7.45
CA HIS A 81 1.19 -0.81 -6.68
C HIS A 81 2.12 -0.83 -5.47
N HIS A 82 3.39 -0.48 -5.61
CA HIS A 82 4.33 -0.42 -4.48
C HIS A 82 3.97 0.66 -3.47
N LEU A 83 3.56 1.85 -3.95
CA LEU A 83 3.03 2.91 -3.09
C LEU A 83 1.88 2.39 -2.22
N TYR A 84 0.86 1.77 -2.82
CA TYR A 84 -0.29 1.29 -2.06
C TYR A 84 0.07 0.13 -1.13
N SER A 85 0.97 -0.77 -1.53
CA SER A 85 1.51 -1.79 -0.62
C SER A 85 2.11 -1.17 0.64
N GLU A 86 2.91 -0.11 0.50
CA GLU A 86 3.54 0.53 1.64
C GLU A 86 2.53 1.33 2.49
N ALA A 87 1.60 2.02 1.82
CA ALA A 87 0.50 2.70 2.50
C ALA A 87 -0.35 1.75 3.35
N ILE A 88 -0.69 0.56 2.82
CA ILE A 88 -1.45 -0.45 3.56
C ILE A 88 -0.70 -0.86 4.83
N LYS A 89 0.60 -1.17 4.75
CA LYS A 89 1.40 -1.59 5.91
C LYS A 89 1.41 -0.51 7.00
N ILE A 90 1.66 0.74 6.61
CA ILE A 90 1.74 1.86 7.55
C ILE A 90 0.37 2.12 8.17
N TYR A 91 -0.68 2.25 7.36
CA TYR A 91 -2.02 2.56 7.88
C TYR A 91 -2.58 1.43 8.74
N TYR A 92 -2.42 0.17 8.33
CA TYR A 92 -2.93 -0.97 9.08
C TYR A 92 -2.22 -1.15 10.44
N ARG A 93 -0.93 -0.77 10.53
CA ARG A 93 -0.21 -0.78 11.82
C ARG A 93 -0.86 0.13 12.86
N HIS A 94 -1.45 1.26 12.42
CA HIS A 94 -2.07 2.27 13.28
C HIS A 94 -3.60 2.21 13.28
N ARG A 95 -4.18 1.09 12.82
CA ARG A 95 -5.63 0.88 12.62
C ARG A 95 -6.49 0.96 13.88
N THR A 96 -5.90 1.05 15.08
CA THR A 96 -6.66 1.21 16.32
C THR A 96 -7.43 2.52 16.38
N THR A 97 -7.07 3.48 15.52
CA THR A 97 -7.87 4.67 15.24
C THR A 97 -8.68 4.44 13.97
N GLU A 98 -9.98 4.76 14.02
CA GLU A 98 -10.93 4.56 12.91
C GLU A 98 -10.42 5.19 11.60
N ASP A 99 -9.83 6.36 11.72
CA ASP A 99 -9.24 7.15 10.65
C ASP A 99 -8.17 6.37 9.85
N PHE A 100 -7.27 5.66 10.54
CA PHE A 100 -6.22 4.87 9.91
C PHE A 100 -6.74 3.53 9.35
N GLN A 101 -7.74 2.92 9.97
CA GLN A 101 -8.40 1.73 9.42
C GLN A 101 -9.07 2.04 8.07
N ILE A 102 -9.83 3.15 8.00
CA ILE A 102 -10.47 3.61 6.76
C ILE A 102 -9.41 3.87 5.67
N ARG A 103 -8.29 4.50 6.02
CA ARG A 103 -7.17 4.73 5.07
C ARG A 103 -6.54 3.43 4.59
N ALA A 104 -6.36 2.43 5.46
CA ALA A 104 -5.86 1.11 5.07
C ALA A 104 -6.80 0.41 4.08
N ILE A 105 -8.11 0.42 4.34
CA ILE A 105 -9.13 -0.13 3.43
C ILE A 105 -9.10 0.60 2.08
N LYS A 106 -9.07 1.93 2.09
CA LYS A 106 -8.95 2.73 0.86
C LYS A 106 -7.71 2.34 0.06
N ALA A 107 -6.54 2.21 0.71
CA ALA A 107 -5.32 1.80 0.03
C ALA A 107 -5.42 0.38 -0.55
N CYS A 108 -6.05 -0.57 0.16
CA CYS A 108 -6.33 -1.91 -0.37
C CYS A 108 -7.17 -1.85 -1.64
N VAL A 109 -8.28 -1.12 -1.60
CA VAL A 109 -9.19 -0.96 -2.75
C VAL A 109 -8.47 -0.30 -3.93
N GLN A 110 -7.64 0.72 -3.68
CA GLN A 110 -6.85 1.38 -4.71
C GLN A 110 -5.85 0.43 -5.38
N GLN A 111 -5.15 -0.40 -4.59
CA GLN A 111 -4.24 -1.40 -5.12
C GLN A 111 -4.96 -2.46 -5.95
N ILE A 112 -6.08 -2.97 -5.46
CA ILE A 112 -6.90 -3.98 -6.15
C ILE A 112 -7.44 -3.44 -7.48
N ARG A 113 -7.84 -2.16 -7.52
CA ARG A 113 -8.35 -1.50 -8.73
C ARG A 113 -7.34 -1.52 -9.88
N ILE A 114 -6.05 -1.35 -9.57
CA ILE A 114 -4.98 -1.35 -10.58
C ILE A 114 -4.41 -2.75 -10.86
N ALA A 115 -4.77 -3.76 -10.06
CA ALA A 115 -4.19 -5.09 -10.10
C ALA A 115 -4.21 -5.78 -11.49
N PRO A 116 -5.27 -5.68 -12.33
CA PRO A 116 -5.24 -6.24 -13.69
C PRO A 116 -4.18 -5.63 -14.61
N HIS A 117 -3.78 -4.38 -14.36
CA HIS A 117 -2.72 -3.71 -15.09
C HIS A 117 -1.36 -4.09 -14.53
N THR A 118 -1.21 -4.05 -13.20
CA THR A 118 0.03 -4.42 -12.52
C THR A 118 0.46 -5.84 -12.84
N ILE A 119 -0.45 -6.81 -12.85
CA ILE A 119 -0.07 -8.21 -13.13
C ILE A 119 0.41 -8.40 -14.58
N ARG A 120 -0.12 -7.62 -15.53
CA ARG A 120 0.35 -7.62 -16.92
C ARG A 120 1.75 -7.01 -17.04
N GLU A 121 2.04 -5.95 -16.29
CA GLU A 121 3.39 -5.37 -16.23
C GLU A 121 4.38 -6.35 -15.59
N LEU A 122 4.03 -6.93 -14.44
CA LEU A 122 4.86 -7.91 -13.73
C LEU A 122 5.24 -9.09 -14.61
N ARG A 123 4.27 -9.69 -15.32
CA ARG A 123 4.52 -10.82 -16.22
C ARG A 123 5.44 -10.50 -17.40
N ARG A 124 5.56 -9.23 -17.79
CA ARG A 124 6.48 -8.81 -18.87
C ARG A 124 7.92 -8.65 -18.39
N ILE A 125 8.11 -8.38 -17.10
CA ILE A 125 9.44 -8.12 -16.51
C ILE A 125 9.94 -9.31 -15.69
N SER A 126 9.08 -10.27 -15.36
CA SER A 126 9.45 -11.49 -14.64
C SER A 126 9.90 -12.57 -15.62
N ASP A 127 11.22 -12.72 -15.79
CA ASP A 127 11.83 -13.83 -16.53
C ASP A 127 11.72 -15.14 -15.72
N ASN A 128 10.53 -15.75 -15.68
CA ASN A 128 10.20 -16.96 -14.91
C ASN A 128 10.27 -16.84 -13.37
N SER A 129 10.39 -15.65 -12.80
CA SER A 129 10.28 -15.48 -11.34
C SER A 129 8.83 -15.60 -10.86
N SER A 130 8.65 -16.09 -9.62
CA SER A 130 7.33 -16.13 -8.99
C SER A 130 6.78 -14.72 -8.82
N LEU A 131 5.51 -14.54 -9.18
CA LEU A 131 4.81 -13.28 -8.94
C LEU A 131 4.77 -13.01 -7.42
N PRO A 132 4.88 -11.74 -6.99
CA PRO A 132 4.75 -11.40 -5.58
C PRO A 132 3.33 -11.63 -5.09
N THR A 133 3.19 -11.82 -3.77
CA THR A 133 1.87 -11.80 -3.12
C THR A 133 1.26 -10.39 -3.21
N HIS A 134 -0.06 -10.32 -3.20
CA HIS A 134 -0.76 -9.04 -3.36
C HIS A 134 -1.29 -8.51 -2.02
N THR A 135 -0.59 -7.52 -1.45
CA THR A 135 -0.89 -6.94 -0.12
C THR A 135 -2.36 -6.51 0.04
N GLY A 136 -2.95 -5.86 -0.96
CA GLY A 136 -4.33 -5.35 -0.90
C GLY A 136 -5.38 -6.44 -0.81
N TYR A 137 -5.32 -7.48 -1.64
CA TYR A 137 -6.19 -8.65 -1.52
C TYR A 137 -6.01 -9.33 -0.16
N ASN A 138 -4.77 -9.53 0.26
CA ASN A 138 -4.48 -10.18 1.54
C ASN A 138 -5.07 -9.42 2.72
N GLN A 139 -4.76 -8.14 2.82
CA GLN A 139 -5.17 -7.33 3.95
C GLN A 139 -6.67 -7.08 3.97
N LEU A 140 -7.30 -6.86 2.81
CA LEU A 140 -8.74 -6.65 2.75
C LEU A 140 -9.52 -7.94 3.06
N ALA A 141 -9.00 -9.12 2.69
CA ALA A 141 -9.61 -10.39 3.09
C ALA A 141 -9.62 -10.55 4.62
N LEU A 142 -8.51 -10.22 5.29
CA LEU A 142 -8.42 -10.24 6.76
C LEU A 142 -9.39 -9.25 7.41
N ILE A 143 -9.49 -8.03 6.88
CA ILE A 143 -10.43 -7.02 7.41
C ILE A 143 -11.89 -7.49 7.25
N LEU A 144 -12.24 -8.04 6.09
CA LEU A 144 -13.59 -8.57 5.86
C LEU A 144 -13.91 -9.77 6.77
N GLU A 145 -12.90 -10.59 7.09
CA GLU A 145 -13.03 -11.68 8.06
C GLU A 145 -13.26 -11.14 9.49
N GLU A 146 -12.46 -10.16 9.93
CA GLU A 146 -12.63 -9.48 11.23
C GLU A 146 -14.06 -8.89 11.36
N ASP A 147 -14.58 -8.33 10.26
CA ASP A 147 -15.94 -7.77 10.17
C ASP A 147 -17.03 -8.84 9.95
N LYS A 148 -16.69 -10.13 9.91
CA LYS A 148 -17.60 -11.26 9.63
C LYS A 148 -18.36 -11.14 8.30
N ARG A 149 -17.79 -10.44 7.33
CA ARG A 149 -18.31 -10.27 5.96
C ARG A 149 -17.77 -11.37 5.04
N TYR A 150 -18.05 -12.62 5.38
CA TYR A 150 -17.44 -13.78 4.73
C TYR A 150 -17.83 -13.92 3.25
N ASP A 151 -19.03 -13.51 2.86
CA ASP A 151 -19.50 -13.45 1.48
C ASP A 151 -18.59 -12.56 0.60
N ASN A 152 -18.25 -11.37 1.12
CA ASN A 152 -17.39 -10.40 0.47
C ASN A 152 -15.94 -10.90 0.43
N ALA A 153 -15.46 -11.56 1.50
CA ALA A 153 -14.13 -12.16 1.53
C ALA A 153 -13.99 -13.28 0.49
N ILE A 154 -15.00 -14.14 0.32
CA ILE A 154 -15.04 -15.17 -0.73
C ILE A 154 -14.99 -14.55 -2.13
N ALA A 155 -15.82 -13.52 -2.38
CA ALA A 155 -15.84 -12.83 -3.68
C ALA A 155 -14.47 -12.22 -4.01
N LEU A 156 -13.82 -11.63 -3.00
CA LEU A 156 -12.49 -11.04 -3.12
C LEU A 156 -11.42 -12.09 -3.47
N CYS A 157 -11.39 -13.25 -2.78
CA CYS A 157 -10.46 -14.34 -3.10
C CYS A 157 -10.69 -14.91 -4.51
N LYS A 158 -11.96 -15.08 -4.93
CA LYS A 158 -12.30 -15.51 -6.30
C LYS A 158 -11.79 -14.52 -7.35
N GLN A 159 -11.88 -13.21 -7.06
CA GLN A 159 -11.33 -12.19 -7.94
C GLN A 159 -9.80 -12.30 -8.06
N ALA A 160 -9.09 -12.51 -6.95
CA ALA A 160 -7.63 -12.70 -6.95
C ALA A 160 -7.20 -13.92 -7.78
N ILE A 161 -7.89 -15.06 -7.62
CA ILE A 161 -7.70 -16.27 -8.43
C ILE A 161 -7.92 -15.97 -9.91
N LYS A 162 -9.04 -15.34 -10.26
CA LYS A 162 -9.39 -15.02 -11.66
C LYS A 162 -8.34 -14.11 -12.32
N GLN A 163 -7.76 -13.18 -11.56
CA GLN A 163 -6.70 -12.31 -12.05
C GLN A 163 -5.34 -13.01 -12.11
N GLY A 164 -5.18 -14.14 -11.43
CA GLY A 164 -3.95 -14.94 -11.42
C GLY A 164 -2.91 -14.45 -10.42
N TRP A 165 -3.33 -13.79 -9.33
CA TRP A 165 -2.44 -13.44 -8.22
C TRP A 165 -2.12 -14.69 -7.39
N PRO A 166 -0.86 -14.93 -7.03
CA PRO A 166 -0.49 -16.08 -6.20
C PRO A 166 -0.79 -15.81 -4.72
N ASP A 167 -1.47 -16.76 -4.07
CA ASP A 167 -1.58 -16.90 -2.61
C ASP A 167 -2.41 -18.17 -2.28
N ASP A 168 -2.74 -18.38 -1.01
CA ASP A 168 -3.56 -19.48 -0.50
C ASP A 168 -5.09 -19.29 -0.68
N TRP A 169 -5.51 -18.61 -1.75
CA TRP A 169 -6.90 -18.17 -1.94
C TRP A 169 -7.96 -19.27 -1.84
N GLN A 170 -7.68 -20.47 -2.33
CA GLN A 170 -8.63 -21.59 -2.28
C GLN A 170 -8.85 -22.09 -0.84
N SER A 171 -7.78 -22.10 -0.04
CA SER A 171 -7.85 -22.42 1.39
C SER A 171 -8.68 -21.37 2.14
N ARG A 172 -8.48 -20.08 1.85
CA ARG A 172 -9.28 -19.00 2.43
C ARG A 172 -10.76 -19.08 2.06
N ILE A 173 -11.08 -19.35 0.79
CA ILE A 173 -12.47 -19.57 0.36
C ILE A 173 -13.12 -20.69 1.17
N THR A 174 -12.42 -21.82 1.34
CA THR A 174 -12.94 -22.96 2.10
C THR A 174 -13.19 -22.60 3.57
N HIS A 175 -12.27 -21.86 4.19
CA HIS A 175 -12.44 -21.35 5.55
C HIS A 175 -13.65 -20.41 5.66
N TYR A 176 -13.76 -19.40 4.80
CA TYR A 176 -14.87 -18.44 4.82
C TYR A 176 -16.22 -19.09 4.53
N GLN A 177 -16.28 -20.11 3.69
CA GLN A 177 -17.51 -20.88 3.47
C GLN A 177 -17.97 -21.59 4.74
N ARG A 178 -17.05 -22.18 5.52
CA ARG A 178 -17.38 -22.81 6.81
C ARG A 178 -17.90 -21.77 7.81
N GLN A 179 -17.25 -20.61 7.91
CA GLN A 179 -17.65 -19.53 8.80
C GLN A 179 -19.04 -18.98 8.44
N LEU A 180 -19.31 -18.79 7.15
CA LEU A 180 -20.61 -18.32 6.64
C LEU A 180 -21.74 -19.31 6.99
N SER A 181 -21.52 -20.61 6.77
CA SER A 181 -22.51 -21.63 7.13
C SER A 181 -22.81 -21.63 8.63
N GLN A 182 -21.79 -21.47 9.48
CA GLN A 182 -21.97 -21.40 10.94
C GLN A 182 -22.77 -20.15 11.34
N GLN A 183 -22.49 -19.00 10.74
CA GLN A 183 -23.20 -17.75 10.99
C GLN A 183 -24.69 -17.84 10.62
N GLN A 184 -25.02 -18.53 9.53
CA GLN A 184 -26.40 -18.73 9.10
C GLN A 184 -27.19 -19.68 10.01
N LEU A 185 -26.51 -20.58 10.74
CA LEU A 185 -27.15 -21.49 11.70
C LEU A 185 -27.46 -20.80 13.05
N THR A 186 -26.83 -19.66 13.33
CA THR A 186 -26.99 -18.90 14.59
C THR A 186 -27.83 -17.63 14.44
N THR A 187 -28.35 -17.36 13.24
CA THR A 187 -29.24 -16.23 12.93
C THR A 187 -30.67 -16.71 12.77
#